data_AF-A0A6P0LYZ5-F1
#
_entry.id   AF-A0A6P0LYZ5-F1
#
_cell.length_a   1.000
_cell.length_b   1.000
_cell.length_c   1.000
_cell.angle_alpha   90.00
_cell.angle_beta   90.00
_cell.angle_gamma   90.00
#
_symmetry.space_group_name_H-M   'P 1'
#
loop_
_entity.id
_entity.type
_entity.pdbx_description
1 polymer ?
#
loop_
_entity_poly.entity_id
_entity_poly.type
_entity_poly.pdbx_seq_one_letter_code
_entity_poly.pdbx_strand_id
1 'polypeptide(L)'
;ACPKYPLSGEFIIPKNIIESITFPTAYGIETAINFFVLGKGIPIRDVNLGIKEHVPQIDSKIENMVSQIFDAFLFVCKKHFPEQYKKIILQKENIIESYKNMENFYKLDQLDQQRLRNYSQLLEHSFNNTKSFFMPPLKQINYYKNQNQLIQRVNIETQAIFKKIGSP
;
A
#
# COMPACT_ATOMS: atom_id res chain seq x y z
N ALA A 1 -4.38 13.35 -18.22
CA ALA A 1 -4.74 11.98 -18.64
C ALA A 1 -4.15 11.00 -17.63
N CYS A 2 -4.85 9.90 -17.32
CA CYS A 2 -4.32 8.81 -16.51
C CYS A 2 -3.52 7.86 -17.43
N PRO A 3 -2.35 7.35 -17.03
CA PRO A 3 -1.57 6.43 -17.85
C PRO A 3 -2.33 5.10 -18.04
N LYS A 4 -2.21 4.53 -19.25
CA LYS A 4 -2.84 3.26 -19.59
C LYS A 4 -2.25 2.07 -18.81
N TYR A 5 -0.95 2.12 -18.49
CA TYR A 5 -0.24 1.09 -17.74
C TYR A 5 0.47 1.70 -16.53
N PRO A 6 -0.25 2.01 -15.44
CA PRO A 6 0.30 2.78 -14.32
C PRO A 6 1.44 2.06 -13.59
N LEU A 7 1.48 0.74 -13.60
CA LEU A 7 2.54 -0.05 -12.92
C LEU A 7 3.64 -0.51 -13.88
N SER A 8 3.79 0.16 -15.02
CA SER A 8 4.88 -0.13 -15.97
C SER A 8 6.23 0.29 -15.38
N GLY A 9 7.21 -0.61 -15.40
CA GLY A 9 8.59 -0.30 -14.98
C GLY A 9 9.37 0.52 -16.01
N GLU A 10 8.88 0.62 -17.25
CA GLU A 10 9.48 1.43 -18.30
C GLU A 10 8.78 2.78 -18.39
N PHE A 11 9.49 3.83 -17.99
CA PHE A 11 9.03 5.21 -18.07
C PHE A 11 10.22 6.18 -18.21
N ILE A 12 9.94 7.40 -18.65
CA ILE A 12 10.91 8.49 -18.70
C ILE A 12 10.30 9.68 -18.00
N ILE A 13 11.02 10.21 -17.00
CA ILE A 13 10.59 11.36 -16.22
C ILE A 13 11.78 12.33 -16.05
N PRO A 14 11.56 13.64 -16.16
CA PRO A 14 12.58 14.64 -15.85
C PRO A 14 13.20 14.45 -14.47
N LYS A 15 14.53 14.57 -14.39
CA LYS A 15 15.30 14.37 -13.15
C LYS A 15 14.78 15.21 -11.97
N ASN A 16 14.44 16.47 -12.21
CA ASN A 16 13.92 17.37 -11.18
C ASN A 16 12.56 16.90 -10.60
N ILE A 17 11.75 16.20 -11.39
CA ILE A 17 10.51 15.58 -10.89
C ILE A 17 10.85 14.37 -10.03
N ILE A 18 11.74 13.49 -10.47
CA ILE A 18 12.18 12.31 -9.71
C ILE A 18 12.75 12.74 -8.34
N GLU A 19 13.62 13.74 -8.30
CA GLU A 19 14.24 14.23 -7.06
C GLU A 19 13.24 14.90 -6.09
N SER A 20 12.04 15.26 -6.57
CA SER A 20 10.99 15.87 -5.76
C SER A 20 10.02 14.86 -5.12
N ILE A 21 10.15 13.57 -5.44
CA ILE A 21 9.26 12.51 -4.97
C ILE A 21 9.88 11.83 -3.74
N THR A 22 9.10 11.66 -2.68
CA THR A 22 9.46 10.74 -1.59
C THR A 22 9.11 9.32 -2.04
N PHE A 23 10.12 8.54 -2.41
CA PHE A 23 9.90 7.18 -2.88
C PHE A 23 9.49 6.23 -1.75
N PRO A 24 8.36 5.51 -1.87
CA PRO A 24 8.13 4.32 -1.07
C PRO A 24 9.12 3.24 -1.49
N THR A 25 9.36 2.27 -0.61
CA THR A 25 10.19 1.12 -0.95
C THR A 25 9.43 0.12 -1.83
N ALA A 26 10.18 -0.73 -2.55
CA ALA A 26 9.67 -1.88 -3.30
C ALA A 26 8.61 -1.51 -4.37
N TYR A 27 7.48 -2.22 -4.43
CA TYR A 27 6.52 -2.14 -5.55
C TYR A 27 5.61 -0.91 -5.53
N GLY A 28 5.81 0.02 -4.58
CA GLY A 28 5.04 1.25 -4.49
C GLY A 28 5.56 2.40 -5.34
N ILE A 29 6.76 2.27 -5.94
CA ILE A 29 7.48 3.37 -6.59
C ILE A 29 6.68 3.95 -7.76
N GLU A 30 6.24 3.11 -8.69
CA GLU A 30 5.45 3.51 -9.86
C GLU A 30 4.14 4.16 -9.43
N THR A 31 3.51 3.63 -8.38
CA THR A 31 2.30 4.22 -7.80
C THR A 31 2.57 5.63 -7.29
N ALA A 32 3.61 5.83 -6.49
CA ALA A 32 3.94 7.15 -5.95
C ALA A 32 4.27 8.17 -7.05
N ILE A 33 5.00 7.74 -8.08
CA ILE A 33 5.30 8.56 -9.25
C ILE A 33 4.01 9.03 -9.93
N ASN A 34 3.10 8.11 -10.25
CA ASN A 34 1.86 8.46 -10.96
C ASN A 34 1.02 9.47 -10.17
N PHE A 35 0.83 9.23 -8.87
CA PHE A 35 0.04 10.12 -8.03
C PHE A 35 0.70 11.49 -7.86
N PHE A 36 2.02 11.56 -7.76
CA PHE A 36 2.73 12.82 -7.71
C PHE A 36 2.53 13.63 -9.00
N VAL A 37 2.77 13.00 -10.15
CA VAL A 37 2.65 13.63 -11.48
C VAL A 37 1.21 14.09 -11.73
N LEU A 38 0.22 13.25 -11.43
CA LEU A 38 -1.21 13.59 -11.54
C LEU A 38 -1.60 14.74 -10.61
N GLY A 39 -1.15 14.72 -9.35
CA GLY A 39 -1.44 15.79 -8.39
C GLY A 39 -0.83 17.14 -8.73
N LYS A 40 0.30 17.14 -9.45
CA LYS A 40 0.92 18.35 -9.96
C LYS A 40 0.33 18.82 -11.28
N GLY A 41 -0.64 18.10 -11.84
CA GLY A 41 -1.24 18.40 -13.15
C GLY A 41 -0.23 18.27 -14.29
N ILE A 42 0.85 17.51 -14.09
CA ILE A 42 1.88 17.34 -15.11
C ILE A 42 1.30 16.43 -16.20
N PRO A 43 1.35 16.84 -17.49
CA PRO A 43 0.82 16.03 -18.58
C PRO A 43 1.54 14.68 -18.69
N ILE A 44 0.77 13.61 -18.81
CA ILE A 44 1.26 12.24 -19.03
C ILE A 44 0.98 11.86 -20.48
N ARG A 45 1.97 11.22 -21.12
CA ARG A 45 1.86 10.64 -22.46
C ARG A 45 2.31 9.18 -22.40
N ASP A 46 1.50 8.30 -22.97
CA ASP A 46 1.82 6.88 -23.11
C ASP A 46 2.54 6.64 -24.45
N VAL A 47 3.56 5.79 -24.45
CA VAL A 47 4.26 5.33 -25.65
C VAL A 47 4.11 3.82 -25.75
N ASN A 48 3.68 3.34 -26.92
CA ASN A 48 3.57 1.90 -27.17
C ASN A 48 4.95 1.34 -27.55
N LEU A 49 5.52 0.49 -26.69
CA LEU A 49 6.81 -0.17 -26.93
C LEU A 49 6.70 -1.47 -27.74
N GLY A 50 5.49 -1.87 -28.14
CA GLY A 50 5.24 -3.14 -28.82
C GLY A 50 5.07 -4.30 -27.85
N ILE A 51 5.56 -5.49 -28.22
CA ILE A 51 5.43 -6.70 -27.42
C ILE A 51 6.37 -6.59 -26.21
N LYS A 52 5.80 -6.75 -25.02
CA LYS A 52 6.54 -6.83 -23.77
C LYS A 52 6.46 -8.25 -23.22
N GLU A 53 7.55 -8.97 -23.28
CA GLU A 53 7.71 -10.23 -22.55
C GLU A 53 8.11 -9.94 -21.11
N HIS A 54 7.45 -10.57 -20.15
CA HIS A 54 7.79 -10.46 -18.74
C HIS A 54 7.77 -11.85 -18.11
N VAL A 55 8.60 -12.03 -17.08
CA VAL A 55 8.63 -13.28 -16.32
C VAL A 55 7.37 -13.33 -15.44
N PRO A 56 6.48 -14.32 -15.65
CA PRO A 56 5.30 -14.47 -14.80
C PRO A 56 5.73 -14.72 -13.35
N GLN A 57 5.06 -14.05 -12.41
CA GLN A 57 5.26 -14.25 -10.98
C GLN A 57 4.26 -15.27 -10.44
N ILE A 58 4.63 -15.95 -9.35
CA ILE A 58 3.71 -16.80 -8.61
C ILE A 58 2.70 -15.96 -7.82
N ASP A 59 1.48 -16.48 -7.63
CA ASP A 59 0.36 -15.75 -7.01
C ASP A 59 0.69 -15.15 -5.64
N SER A 60 1.43 -15.88 -4.78
CA SER A 60 1.83 -15.37 -3.46
C SER A 60 2.74 -14.14 -3.52
N LYS A 61 3.57 -14.02 -4.57
CA LYS A 61 4.37 -12.81 -4.80
C LYS A 61 3.49 -11.67 -5.28
N ILE A 62 2.51 -11.96 -6.15
CA ILE A 62 1.56 -10.97 -6.65
C ILE A 62 0.71 -10.40 -5.50
N GLU A 63 0.23 -11.24 -4.58
CA GLU A 63 -0.51 -10.79 -3.40
C GLU A 63 0.32 -9.82 -2.54
N ASN A 64 1.59 -10.15 -2.29
CA ASN A 64 2.49 -9.25 -1.58
C ASN A 64 2.72 -7.92 -2.33
N MET A 65 2.85 -7.97 -3.67
CA MET A 65 2.94 -6.76 -4.50
C MET A 65 1.69 -5.89 -4.37
N VAL A 66 0.50 -6.48 -4.46
CA VAL A 66 -0.78 -5.78 -4.35
C VAL A 66 -0.92 -5.10 -2.99
N SER A 67 -0.58 -5.80 -1.90
CA SER A 67 -0.57 -5.23 -0.55
C SER A 67 0.32 -3.98 -0.46
N GLN A 68 1.56 -4.07 -0.95
CA GLN A 68 2.50 -2.95 -0.94
C GLN A 68 2.04 -1.77 -1.79
N ILE A 69 1.38 -2.04 -2.92
CA ILE A 69 0.79 -1.02 -3.79
C ILE A 69 -0.34 -0.29 -3.07
N PHE A 70 -1.26 -1.01 -2.41
CA PHE A 70 -2.36 -0.39 -1.66
C PHE A 70 -1.86 0.47 -0.50
N ASP A 71 -0.88 -0.02 0.25
CA ASP A 71 -0.29 0.76 1.34
C ASP A 71 0.37 2.03 0.81
N ALA A 72 1.17 1.93 -0.26
CA ALA A 72 1.80 3.07 -0.90
C ALA A 72 0.77 4.09 -1.41
N PHE A 73 -0.30 3.61 -2.04
CA PHE A 73 -1.40 4.45 -2.51
C PHE A 73 -2.04 5.24 -1.35
N LEU A 74 -2.45 4.56 -0.28
CA LEU A 74 -3.09 5.21 0.86
C LEU A 74 -2.17 6.24 1.53
N PHE A 75 -0.88 5.95 1.62
CA PHE A 75 0.10 6.89 2.14
C PHE A 75 0.24 8.14 1.28
N VAL A 76 0.40 7.96 -0.04
CA VAL A 76 0.55 9.09 -0.96
C VAL A 76 -0.71 9.95 -0.92
N CYS A 77 -1.89 9.33 -0.91
CA CYS A 77 -3.17 10.03 -0.71
C CYS A 77 -3.18 10.81 0.61
N LYS A 78 -2.82 10.18 1.73
CA LYS A 78 -2.80 10.85 3.04
C LYS A 78 -1.84 12.04 3.08
N LYS A 79 -0.64 11.89 2.51
CA LYS A 79 0.44 12.90 2.57
C LYS A 79 0.20 14.07 1.62
N HIS A 80 -0.26 13.81 0.41
CA HIS A 80 -0.33 14.81 -0.66
C HIS A 80 -1.75 15.28 -0.98
N PHE A 81 -2.77 14.49 -0.63
CA PHE A 81 -4.19 14.74 -0.94
C PHE A 81 -5.10 14.49 0.28
N PRO A 82 -4.88 15.18 1.41
CA PRO A 82 -5.51 14.84 2.68
C PRO A 82 -7.05 14.90 2.64
N GLU A 83 -7.63 15.82 1.87
CA GLU A 83 -9.09 15.93 1.73
C GLU A 83 -9.68 14.78 0.89
N GLN A 84 -8.99 14.38 -0.18
CA GLN A 84 -9.37 13.22 -0.97
C GLN A 84 -9.20 11.92 -0.16
N TYR A 85 -8.12 11.82 0.62
CA TYR A 85 -7.89 10.70 1.51
C TYR A 85 -9.03 10.54 2.53
N LYS A 86 -9.50 11.62 3.15
CA LYS A 86 -10.67 11.58 4.04
C LYS A 86 -11.90 11.00 3.34
N LYS A 87 -12.17 11.44 2.10
CA LYS A 87 -13.29 10.91 1.29
C LYS A 87 -13.12 9.42 0.97
N ILE A 88 -11.91 9.00 0.60
CA ILE A 88 -11.58 7.59 0.32
C ILE A 88 -11.84 6.73 1.56
N ILE A 89 -11.40 7.18 2.74
CA ILE A 89 -11.59 6.46 4.01
C ILE A 89 -13.07 6.36 4.38
N LEU A 90 -13.85 7.42 4.18
CA LEU A 90 -15.30 7.41 4.39
C LEU A 90 -16.03 6.46 3.42
N GLN A 91 -15.44 6.20 2.25
CA GLN A 91 -15.99 5.31 1.23
C GLN A 91 -15.36 3.91 1.25
N LYS A 92 -14.54 3.57 2.25
CA LYS A 92 -13.75 2.32 2.26
C LYS A 92 -14.61 1.07 2.02
N GLU A 93 -15.79 1.00 2.63
CA GLU A 93 -16.70 -0.13 2.52
C GLU A 93 -17.25 -0.27 1.10
N ASN A 94 -17.66 0.85 0.48
CA ASN A 94 -18.11 0.88 -0.91
C ASN A 94 -16.98 0.46 -1.88
N ILE A 95 -15.73 0.84 -1.59
CA ILE A 95 -14.58 0.46 -2.41
C ILE A 95 -14.30 -1.04 -2.28
N ILE A 96 -14.26 -1.58 -1.06
CA ILE A 96 -14.06 -3.03 -0.81
C ILE A 96 -15.18 -3.83 -1.48
N GLU A 97 -16.42 -3.38 -1.33
CA GLU A 97 -17.59 -4.05 -1.90
C GLU A 97 -17.60 -3.98 -3.43
N SER A 98 -17.09 -2.90 -4.02
CA SER A 98 -16.90 -2.81 -5.47
C SER A 98 -15.92 -3.87 -5.98
N TYR A 99 -14.83 -4.14 -5.25
CA TYR A 99 -13.87 -5.21 -5.61
C TYR A 99 -14.49 -6.60 -5.52
N LYS A 100 -15.31 -6.86 -4.49
CA LYS A 100 -16.04 -8.13 -4.38
C LYS A 100 -17.04 -8.32 -5.52
N ASN A 101 -17.73 -7.25 -5.91
CA ASN A 101 -18.72 -7.28 -6.97
C ASN A 101 -18.14 -7.27 -8.39
N MET A 102 -16.84 -6.98 -8.57
CA MET A 102 -16.17 -7.08 -9.87
C MET A 102 -16.24 -8.49 -10.46
N GLU A 103 -16.36 -9.53 -9.63
CA GLU A 103 -16.60 -10.91 -10.06
C GLU A 103 -17.83 -11.04 -10.98
N ASN A 104 -18.86 -10.20 -10.79
CA ASN A 104 -20.10 -10.25 -11.56
C ASN A 104 -19.99 -9.54 -12.92
N PHE A 105 -19.01 -8.65 -13.10
CA PHE A 105 -18.87 -7.83 -14.31
C PHE A 105 -17.94 -8.46 -15.36
N TYR A 106 -17.05 -9.35 -14.93
CA TYR A 106 -16.08 -10.00 -15.79
C TYR A 106 -16.37 -11.51 -15.83
N LYS A 107 -16.29 -12.13 -17.02
CA LYS A 107 -16.36 -13.60 -17.16
C LYS A 107 -15.04 -14.22 -16.70
N LEU A 108 -14.80 -14.17 -15.40
CA LEU A 108 -13.58 -14.66 -14.76
C LEU A 108 -13.69 -16.16 -14.49
N ASP A 109 -12.56 -16.85 -14.58
CA ASP A 109 -12.45 -18.22 -14.10
C ASP A 109 -12.42 -18.26 -12.55
N GLN A 110 -12.47 -19.47 -11.99
CA GLN A 110 -12.49 -19.65 -10.53
C GLN A 110 -11.23 -19.13 -9.84
N LEU A 111 -10.07 -19.18 -10.51
CA LEU A 111 -8.80 -18.72 -9.95
C LEU A 111 -8.77 -17.19 -9.89
N ASP A 112 -9.22 -16.51 -10.94
CA ASP A 112 -9.30 -15.06 -11.00
C ASP A 112 -10.34 -14.50 -10.03
N GLN A 113 -11.48 -15.18 -9.85
CA GLN A 113 -12.43 -14.86 -8.78
C GLN A 113 -11.76 -14.96 -7.41
N GLN A 114 -11.00 -16.03 -7.14
CA GLN A 114 -10.30 -16.19 -5.87
C GLN A 114 -9.27 -15.08 -5.65
N ARG A 115 -8.53 -14.67 -6.69
CA ARG A 115 -7.58 -13.54 -6.63
C ARG A 115 -8.28 -12.24 -6.25
N LEU A 116 -9.44 -11.94 -6.86
CA LEU A 116 -10.22 -10.75 -6.52
C LEU A 116 -10.65 -10.73 -5.05
N ARG A 117 -11.12 -11.87 -4.52
CA ARG A 117 -11.43 -12.00 -3.08
C ARG A 117 -10.22 -11.71 -2.21
N ASN A 118 -9.08 -12.32 -2.53
CA ASN A 118 -7.83 -12.11 -1.78
C ASN A 118 -7.43 -10.62 -1.82
N TYR A 119 -7.52 -9.96 -2.97
CA TYR A 119 -7.20 -8.54 -3.10
C TYR A 119 -8.15 -7.64 -2.31
N SER A 120 -9.45 -7.97 -2.25
CA SER A 120 -10.41 -7.22 -1.42
C SER A 120 -10.07 -7.31 0.07
N GLN A 121 -9.61 -8.47 0.55
CA GLN A 121 -9.18 -8.67 1.93
C GLN A 121 -7.87 -7.92 2.23
N LEU A 122 -6.91 -7.93 1.30
CA LEU A 122 -5.68 -7.14 1.43
C LEU A 122 -5.99 -5.65 1.52
N LEU A 123 -6.90 -5.15 0.68
CA LEU A 123 -7.31 -3.75 0.70
C LEU A 123 -7.98 -3.37 2.04
N GLU A 124 -8.88 -4.21 2.53
CA GLU A 124 -9.51 -4.04 3.85
C GLU A 124 -8.46 -3.99 4.97
N HIS A 125 -7.48 -4.89 4.92
CA HIS A 125 -6.37 -4.91 5.86
C HIS A 125 -5.56 -3.60 5.81
N SER A 126 -5.18 -3.12 4.62
CA SER A 126 -4.47 -1.85 4.43
C SER A 126 -5.26 -0.66 4.98
N PHE A 127 -6.58 -0.60 4.74
CA PHE A 127 -7.43 0.45 5.31
C PHE A 127 -7.43 0.44 6.83
N ASN A 128 -7.53 -0.74 7.45
CA ASN A 128 -7.57 -0.88 8.90
C ASN A 128 -6.19 -0.63 9.56
N ASN A 129 -5.08 -0.80 8.82
CA ASN A 129 -3.71 -0.69 9.31
C ASN A 129 -2.95 0.58 8.93
N THR A 130 -3.63 1.62 8.42
CA THR A 130 -3.03 2.92 8.03
C THR A 130 -2.35 3.72 9.16
N LYS A 131 -2.14 3.12 10.34
CA LYS A 131 -1.28 3.63 11.42
C LYS A 131 0.18 3.18 11.32
N SER A 132 0.53 2.12 10.58
CA SER A 132 1.89 1.55 10.59
C SER A 132 2.62 1.89 9.29
N PHE A 133 3.60 2.81 9.33
CA PHE A 133 4.44 3.08 8.16
C PHE A 133 5.94 2.91 8.44
N PHE A 134 6.58 2.22 7.49
CA PHE A 134 8.00 1.87 7.32
C PHE A 134 8.57 0.79 8.26
N MET A 135 8.63 -0.46 7.76
CA MET A 135 9.77 -1.33 8.07
C MET A 135 10.63 -1.48 6.81
N PRO A 136 11.96 -1.28 6.90
CA PRO A 136 12.88 -1.55 5.81
C PRO A 136 12.88 -3.06 5.49
N PRO A 137 13.34 -3.46 4.29
CA PRO A 137 13.35 -4.87 3.91
C PRO A 137 14.47 -5.58 4.67
N LEU A 138 14.18 -6.14 5.84
CA LEU A 138 15.13 -7.00 6.54
C LEU A 138 14.42 -8.22 7.13
N LYS A 139 14.75 -9.37 6.53
CA LYS A 139 14.77 -10.72 7.12
C LYS A 139 13.66 -10.97 8.16
N GLN A 140 12.58 -11.56 7.68
CA GLN A 140 11.71 -12.41 8.52
C GLN A 140 12.60 -13.28 9.43
N ILE A 141 12.38 -13.20 10.75
CA ILE A 141 12.36 -14.33 11.73
C ILE A 141 12.51 -13.84 13.20
N ASN A 142 13.11 -12.69 13.53
CA ASN A 142 13.42 -12.37 14.95
C ASN A 142 12.62 -11.25 15.64
N TYR A 143 11.74 -10.52 14.94
CA TYR A 143 11.07 -9.36 15.54
C TYR A 143 9.97 -9.73 16.58
N TYR A 144 9.29 -10.86 16.40
CA TYR A 144 8.19 -11.27 17.29
C TYR A 144 8.63 -11.85 18.64
N LYS A 145 9.93 -12.16 18.83
CA LYS A 145 10.44 -12.64 20.13
C LYS A 145 10.74 -11.50 21.12
N ASN A 146 11.13 -10.32 20.64
CA ASN A 146 11.52 -9.21 21.52
C ASN A 146 10.36 -8.30 21.94
N GLN A 147 9.25 -8.28 21.20
CA GLN A 147 8.07 -7.48 21.55
C GLN A 147 7.40 -7.98 22.85
N ASN A 148 7.32 -9.30 23.06
CA ASN A 148 6.80 -9.85 24.32
C ASN A 148 7.68 -9.51 25.54
N GLN A 149 9.00 -9.41 25.35
CA GLN A 149 9.91 -9.02 26.43
C GLN A 149 9.86 -7.52 26.72
N LEU A 150 9.66 -6.68 25.70
CA LEU A 150 9.53 -5.24 25.87
C LEU A 150 8.20 -4.86 26.54
N ILE A 151 7.09 -5.50 26.13
CA ILE A 151 5.77 -5.29 26.73
C ILE A 151 5.76 -5.75 28.19
N GLN A 152 6.43 -6.87 28.52
CA GLN A 152 6.59 -7.30 29.90
C GLN A 152 7.40 -6.31 30.75
N ARG A 153 8.50 -5.77 30.21
CA ARG A 153 9.32 -4.77 30.93
C ARG A 153 8.57 -3.46 31.18
N VAL A 154 7.88 -2.93 30.17
CA VAL A 154 7.09 -1.70 30.31
C VAL A 154 5.96 -1.88 31.34
N ASN A 155 5.27 -3.02 31.35
CA ASN A 155 4.24 -3.29 32.35
C ASN A 155 4.79 -3.36 33.78
N ILE A 156 5.98 -3.96 33.98
CA ILE A 156 6.63 -4.04 35.30
C ILE A 156 7.05 -2.66 35.79
N GLU A 157 7.67 -1.84 34.93
CA GLU A 157 8.14 -0.49 35.29
C GLU A 157 6.96 0.45 35.56
N THR A 158 5.89 0.35 34.78
CA THR A 158 4.69 1.18 34.97
C THR A 158 3.99 0.85 36.30
N GLN A 159 3.87 -0.44 36.67
CA GLN A 159 3.30 -0.84 37.97
C GLN A 159 4.17 -0.40 39.16
N ALA A 160 5.49 -0.38 39.02
CA ALA A 160 6.41 0.11 40.05
C ALA A 160 6.28 1.64 40.26
N ILE A 161 6.02 2.39 39.19
CA ILE A 161 5.78 3.84 39.23
C ILE A 161 4.43 4.12 39.94
N PHE A 162 3.35 3.41 39.59
CA PHE A 162 2.06 3.61 40.23
C PHE A 162 2.04 3.26 41.72
N LYS A 163 2.86 2.29 42.16
CA LYS A 163 3.04 2.01 43.60
C LYS A 163 3.83 3.10 44.36
N LYS A 164 4.72 3.84 43.68
CA LYS A 164 5.53 4.90 44.30
C LYS A 164 4.79 6.24 44.43
N ILE A 165 3.83 6.51 43.55
CA ILE A 165 3.13 7.80 43.51
C ILE A 165 1.98 7.84 44.53
N GLY A 166 1.64 6.70 45.15
CA GLY A 166 0.52 6.60 46.08
C GLY A 166 -0.80 6.64 45.31
N SER A 167 -1.51 5.52 45.28
CA SER A 167 -2.90 5.50 44.83
C SER A 167 -3.70 6.51 45.68
N PRO A 168 -4.68 7.23 45.11
CA PRO A 168 -5.66 7.93 45.93
C PRO A 168 -6.36 6.96 46.90
#